data_AF-A0A965UW88-F1
#
_entry.id   AF-A0A965UW88-F1
#
_cell.length_a   1.000
_cell.length_b   1.000
_cell.length_c   1.000
_cell.angle_alpha   90.00
_cell.angle_beta   90.00
_cell.angle_gamma   90.00
#
_symmetry.space_group_name_H-M   'P 1'
#
loop_
_entity.id
_entity.type
_entity.pdbx_description
1 polymer ?
#
loop_
_entity_poly.entity_id
_entity_poly.type
_entity_poly.pdbx_seq_one_letter_code
_entity_poly.pdbx_strand_id
1 'polypeptide(L)'
;MKYPAQLWRKLLDRVAQYLPVKFDFTAAPARSHPWQITAQYYTDPDKKSYWRATVAPGLVNGIPAKIGMKYMDAPAAAVERIRLDNLKNKKPKPGKNDRVDVYLDEQAAMKLTFRKIGSDAEPESVSGDANSGKVTGVFEKVPDFFKRLGVADANTNLLGDKAETKRLLLACDVVLNQPRVSLTNEIDISAASVQTTLVSINPGFSIPKDREPKVISTPKFLPISDAVIFADIFFERFVDSAQDQIHLSTVYLLSPLLPLQDPADLSGWQPYIQYRCHHNLVHATKQIEQRQEFQPLKLVVPLAGGLAQPIIDYILAENNFFAQAALDFYQQRNLRGKFYAV
;
A
#
# COMPACT_ATOMS: atom_id res chain seq x y z
N MET A 1 -9.37 13.30 24.04
CA MET A 1 -9.88 12.45 25.14
C MET A 1 -8.72 11.63 25.70
N LYS A 2 -8.46 11.68 27.01
CA LYS A 2 -7.47 10.81 27.66
C LYS A 2 -8.20 9.55 28.15
N TYR A 3 -8.03 8.42 27.47
CA TYR A 3 -8.48 7.16 28.05
C TYR A 3 -7.55 6.76 29.19
N PRO A 4 -8.07 6.37 30.36
CA PRO A 4 -7.25 5.83 31.44
C PRO A 4 -6.56 4.54 30.94
N ALA A 5 -5.27 4.36 31.23
CA ALA A 5 -4.49 3.20 30.80
C ALA A 5 -5.13 1.83 31.16
N GLN A 6 -5.95 1.79 32.21
CA GLN A 6 -6.74 0.62 32.61
C GLN A 6 -7.86 0.27 31.61
N LEU A 7 -8.49 1.28 31.03
CA LEU A 7 -9.61 1.10 30.09
C LEU A 7 -9.09 0.58 28.74
N TRP A 8 -7.90 1.07 28.34
CA TRP A 8 -7.15 0.57 27.21
C TRP A 8 -6.76 -0.90 27.34
N ARG A 9 -6.19 -1.30 28.50
CA ARG A 9 -5.85 -2.70 28.77
C ARG A 9 -7.06 -3.61 28.68
N LYS A 10 -8.19 -3.25 29.30
CA LYS A 10 -9.43 -4.03 29.22
C LYS A 10 -9.95 -4.18 27.79
N LEU A 11 -9.74 -3.17 26.95
CA LEU A 11 -10.15 -3.21 25.55
C LEU A 11 -9.25 -4.15 24.74
N LEU A 12 -7.93 -4.09 24.95
CA LEU A 12 -6.98 -5.03 24.35
C LEU A 12 -7.21 -6.48 24.81
N ASP A 13 -7.50 -6.70 26.09
CA ASP A 13 -7.83 -8.02 26.63
C ASP A 13 -9.09 -8.59 25.97
N ARG A 14 -10.12 -7.76 25.75
CA ARG A 14 -11.30 -8.17 24.98
C ARG A 14 -10.94 -8.46 23.52
N VAL A 15 -10.14 -7.62 22.87
CA VAL A 15 -9.75 -7.85 21.47
C VAL A 15 -8.98 -9.16 21.32
N ALA A 16 -8.09 -9.49 22.25
CA ALA A 16 -7.36 -10.75 22.27
C ALA A 16 -8.26 -11.99 22.52
N GLN A 17 -9.43 -11.82 23.16
CA GLN A 17 -10.41 -12.89 23.33
C GLN A 17 -11.19 -13.17 22.03
N TYR A 18 -11.45 -12.14 21.22
CA TYR A 18 -12.27 -12.27 20.00
C TYR A 18 -11.46 -12.40 18.71
N LEU A 19 -10.20 -11.96 18.71
CA LEU A 19 -9.30 -12.05 17.57
C LEU A 19 -8.06 -12.86 17.98
N PRO A 20 -7.50 -13.73 17.11
CA PRO A 20 -6.27 -14.46 17.35
C PRO A 20 -5.03 -13.55 17.25
N VAL A 21 -5.05 -12.40 17.95
CA VAL A 21 -4.01 -11.39 17.96
C VAL A 21 -3.42 -11.36 19.36
N LYS A 22 -2.14 -11.71 19.50
CA LYS A 22 -1.38 -11.56 20.74
C LYS A 22 -0.73 -10.17 20.75
N PHE A 23 -1.02 -9.38 21.77
CA PHE A 23 -0.41 -8.08 21.97
C PHE A 23 0.80 -8.22 22.90
N ASP A 24 2.01 -8.20 22.33
CA ASP A 24 3.23 -8.10 23.12
C ASP A 24 3.48 -6.63 23.50
N PHE A 25 3.53 -6.35 24.80
CA PHE A 25 3.84 -5.02 25.31
C PHE A 25 5.35 -4.86 25.45
N THR A 26 5.99 -4.22 24.47
CA THR A 26 7.30 -3.60 24.71
C THR A 26 7.07 -2.26 25.41
N ALA A 27 7.67 -2.08 26.57
CA ALA A 27 7.62 -0.82 27.31
C ALA A 27 8.41 0.26 26.54
N ALA A 28 7.79 0.88 25.53
CA ALA A 28 8.37 2.02 24.82
C ALA A 28 8.22 3.30 25.67
N PRO A 29 9.28 4.12 25.81
CA PRO A 29 9.29 5.27 26.73
C PRO A 29 8.58 6.53 26.21
N ALA A 30 7.99 6.51 25.01
CA ALA A 30 7.29 7.67 24.46
C ALA A 30 5.81 7.35 24.22
N ARG A 31 4.93 8.21 24.76
CA ARG A 31 3.51 8.23 24.37
C ARG A 31 3.45 8.60 22.89
N SER A 32 3.24 7.60 22.03
CA SER A 32 3.03 7.85 20.61
C SER A 32 1.70 8.58 20.41
N HIS A 33 1.75 9.62 19.58
CA HIS A 33 0.58 10.43 19.29
C HIS A 33 -0.19 9.83 18.10
N PRO A 34 -1.51 10.06 18.01
CA PRO A 34 -2.27 9.97 16.76
C PRO A 34 -1.47 10.40 15.53
N TRP A 35 -1.64 9.71 14.39
CA TRP A 35 -1.06 10.17 13.12
C TRP A 35 -1.49 11.62 12.86
N GLN A 36 -0.51 12.50 12.78
CA GLN A 36 -0.70 13.91 12.47
C GLN A 36 0.31 14.31 11.42
N ILE A 37 -0.12 15.12 10.45
CA ILE A 37 0.70 15.51 9.31
C ILE A 37 0.73 17.03 9.30
N THR A 38 1.93 17.57 9.24
CA THR A 38 2.14 19.02 9.13
C THR A 38 2.98 19.27 7.91
N ALA A 39 2.44 20.01 6.94
CA ALA A 39 3.15 20.42 5.74
C ALA A 39 3.80 21.78 5.96
N GLN A 40 5.08 21.91 5.61
CA GLN A 40 5.85 23.14 5.71
C GLN A 40 6.65 23.36 4.41
N TYR A 41 6.75 24.62 3.99
CA TYR A 41 7.59 25.01 2.87
C TYR A 41 9.04 25.09 3.33
N TYR A 42 9.95 24.44 2.60
CA TYR A 42 11.37 24.41 2.92
C TYR A 42 12.18 24.91 1.73
N THR A 43 13.14 25.78 2.01
CA THR A 43 14.09 26.30 1.02
C THR A 43 15.48 25.80 1.41
N ASP A 44 16.04 24.93 0.57
CA ASP A 44 17.40 24.41 0.74
C ASP A 44 18.42 25.56 0.55
N PRO A 45 19.55 25.59 1.28
CA PRO A 45 20.69 26.47 1.01
C PRO A 45 21.09 26.55 -0.48
N ASP A 46 20.92 25.47 -1.23
CA ASP A 46 21.20 25.40 -2.69
C ASP A 46 20.05 25.96 -3.57
N LYS A 47 19.16 26.80 -3.01
CA LYS A 47 17.99 27.41 -3.68
C LYS A 47 16.96 26.44 -4.24
N LYS A 48 16.95 25.19 -3.78
CA LYS A 48 15.89 24.23 -4.11
C LYS A 48 14.76 24.34 -3.09
N SER A 49 13.63 24.84 -3.54
CA SER A 49 12.44 24.96 -2.70
C SER A 49 11.51 23.77 -2.91
N TYR A 50 10.97 23.23 -1.82
CA TYR A 50 10.01 22.13 -1.87
C TYR A 50 9.17 22.08 -0.59
N TRP A 51 8.01 21.42 -0.68
CA TRP A 51 7.18 21.14 0.49
C TRP A 51 7.62 19.84 1.17
N ARG A 52 7.74 19.92 2.48
CA ARG A 52 8.07 18.80 3.36
C ARG A 52 6.89 18.53 4.29
N ALA A 53 6.55 17.27 4.51
CA ALA A 53 5.61 16.86 5.54
C ALA A 53 6.35 16.23 6.72
N THR A 54 6.12 16.77 7.91
CA THR A 54 6.44 16.09 9.16
C THR A 54 5.23 15.24 9.56
N VAL A 55 5.46 13.94 9.72
CA VAL A 55 4.43 13.00 10.15
C VAL A 55 4.72 12.67 11.62
N ALA A 56 3.86 13.12 12.53
CA ALA A 56 3.91 12.70 13.92
C ALA A 56 3.70 11.18 13.97
N PRO A 57 4.55 10.45 14.73
CA PRO A 57 4.59 9.00 14.68
C PRO A 57 3.33 8.40 15.30
N GLY A 58 2.49 7.80 14.47
CA GLY A 58 1.63 6.71 14.91
C GLY A 58 2.41 5.39 14.92
N LEU A 59 1.95 4.43 15.72
CA LEU A 59 2.50 3.08 15.77
C LEU A 59 1.69 2.14 14.90
N VAL A 60 2.39 1.19 14.27
CA VAL A 60 1.79 -0.01 13.67
C VAL A 60 2.32 -1.21 14.43
N ASN A 61 1.45 -2.00 15.06
CA ASN A 61 1.86 -3.14 15.89
C ASN A 61 2.89 -2.76 16.98
N GLY A 62 2.79 -1.54 17.53
CA GLY A 62 3.74 -1.05 18.54
C GLY A 62 5.07 -0.55 17.98
N ILE A 63 5.29 -0.59 16.67
CA ILE A 63 6.53 -0.18 16.00
C ILE A 63 6.31 1.18 15.32
N PRO A 64 7.19 2.19 15.51
CA PRO A 64 7.11 3.44 14.77
C PRO A 64 7.40 3.21 13.29
N ALA A 65 6.61 3.83 12.42
CA ALA A 65 6.87 3.74 10.99
C ALA A 65 8.14 4.47 10.58
N LYS A 66 8.73 4.01 9.48
CA LYS A 66 9.94 4.56 8.88
C LYS A 66 9.64 5.36 7.62
N ILE A 67 10.54 6.24 7.25
CA ILE A 67 10.58 6.90 5.96
C ILE A 67 11.99 6.81 5.37
N GLY A 68 12.07 6.59 4.05
CA GLY A 68 13.34 6.56 3.35
C GLY A 68 13.75 7.97 2.91
N MET A 69 14.84 8.51 3.43
CA MET A 69 15.36 9.85 3.08
C MET A 69 16.86 9.81 2.82
N LYS A 70 17.41 10.89 2.25
CA LYS A 70 18.86 10.99 2.10
C LYS A 70 19.51 11.16 3.48
N TYR A 71 20.68 10.56 3.67
CA TYR A 71 21.41 10.65 4.93
C TYR A 71 21.72 12.10 5.34
N MET A 72 21.98 12.99 4.38
CA MET A 72 22.18 14.42 4.66
C MET A 72 20.95 15.16 5.21
N ASP A 73 19.74 14.69 4.89
CA ASP A 73 18.48 15.29 5.32
C ASP A 73 17.96 14.68 6.64
N ALA A 74 18.70 13.69 7.16
CA ALA A 74 18.31 12.94 8.35
C ALA A 74 18.48 13.78 9.63
N PRO A 75 17.52 13.72 10.56
CA PRO A 75 17.62 14.40 11.85
C PRO A 75 18.77 13.83 12.70
N ALA A 76 19.32 14.65 13.59
CA ALA A 76 20.50 14.28 14.40
C ALA A 76 20.31 12.99 15.20
N ALA A 77 19.11 12.73 15.72
CA ALA A 77 18.78 11.50 16.43
C ALA A 77 18.95 10.25 15.55
N ALA A 78 18.48 10.32 14.31
CA ALA A 78 18.60 9.25 13.33
C ALA A 78 20.06 9.03 12.90
N VAL A 79 20.81 10.11 12.71
CA VAL A 79 22.23 10.08 12.38
C VAL A 79 23.02 9.33 13.46
N GLU A 80 22.77 9.64 14.74
CA GLU A 80 23.42 8.93 15.86
C GLU A 80 23.01 7.46 15.93
N ARG A 81 21.72 7.13 15.79
CA ARG A 81 21.28 5.72 15.74
C ARG A 81 21.96 4.95 14.60
N ILE A 82 21.96 5.50 13.39
CA ILE A 82 22.57 4.87 12.21
C ILE A 82 24.08 4.71 12.43
N ARG A 83 24.74 5.71 13.02
CA ARG A 83 26.17 5.62 13.38
C ARG A 83 26.44 4.46 14.34
N LEU A 84 25.65 4.35 15.41
CA LEU A 84 25.77 3.26 16.39
C LEU A 84 25.48 1.88 15.78
N ASP A 85 24.44 1.76 14.95
CA ASP A 85 24.10 0.50 14.28
C ASP A 85 25.19 0.06 13.29
N ASN A 86 25.77 1.00 12.54
CA ASN A 86 26.86 0.71 11.61
C ASN A 86 28.14 0.29 12.35
N LEU A 87 28.45 0.93 13.48
CA LEU A 87 29.57 0.53 14.34
C LEU A 87 29.37 -0.90 14.87
N LYS A 88 28.17 -1.22 15.35
CA LYS A 88 27.82 -2.56 15.87
C LYS A 88 27.93 -3.63 14.78
N ASN A 89 27.47 -3.32 13.57
CA ASN A 89 27.39 -4.26 12.45
C ASN A 89 28.60 -4.21 11.50
N LYS A 90 29.65 -3.44 11.82
CA LYS A 90 30.83 -3.21 10.97
C LYS A 90 30.48 -2.77 9.54
N LYS A 91 29.42 -1.98 9.38
CA LYS A 91 28.99 -1.45 8.09
C LYS A 91 29.73 -0.14 7.77
N PRO A 92 30.00 0.15 6.49
CA PRO A 92 30.59 1.43 6.10
C PRO A 92 29.64 2.59 6.44
N LYS A 93 30.21 3.77 6.70
CA LYS A 93 29.43 4.98 6.91
C LYS A 93 28.67 5.32 5.61
N PRO A 94 27.37 5.63 5.67
CA PRO A 94 26.60 6.02 4.49
C PRO A 94 27.19 7.31 3.88
N GLY A 95 27.21 7.37 2.56
CA GLY A 95 27.44 8.59 1.81
C GLY A 95 26.32 9.61 2.03
N LYS A 96 26.59 10.89 1.76
CA LYS A 96 25.62 11.99 1.96
C LYS A 96 24.31 11.78 1.19
N ASN A 97 24.40 11.20 0.00
CA ASN A 97 23.27 10.96 -0.90
C ASN A 97 22.62 9.59 -0.72
N ASP A 98 23.16 8.74 0.15
CA ASP A 98 22.62 7.41 0.36
C ASP A 98 21.24 7.50 1.01
N ARG A 99 20.31 6.64 0.57
CA ARG A 99 18.99 6.56 1.18
C ARG A 99 19.08 5.70 2.44
N VAL A 100 18.63 6.27 3.55
CA VAL A 100 18.57 5.63 4.86
C VAL A 100 17.13 5.62 5.36
N ASP A 101 16.78 4.56 6.07
CA ASP A 101 15.49 4.45 6.74
C ASP A 101 15.57 5.14 8.11
N VAL A 102 14.67 6.09 8.33
CA VAL A 102 14.59 6.92 9.52
C VAL A 102 13.22 6.75 10.16
N TYR A 103 13.17 6.54 11.48
CA TYR A 103 11.91 6.39 12.19
C TYR A 103 11.21 7.74 12.37
N LEU A 104 9.88 7.75 12.29
CA LEU A 104 9.10 8.98 12.43
C LEU A 104 9.21 9.64 13.81
N ASP A 105 9.49 8.87 14.86
CA ASP A 105 9.74 9.38 16.22
C ASP A 105 11.09 10.09 16.37
N GLU A 106 12.00 9.92 15.41
CA GLU A 106 13.25 10.66 15.29
C GLU A 106 13.05 12.07 14.68
N GLN A 107 11.79 12.54 14.58
CA GLN A 107 11.39 13.80 13.91
C GLN A 107 11.71 13.80 12.41
N ALA A 108 11.55 12.64 11.78
CA ALA A 108 11.73 12.50 10.36
C ALA A 108 10.62 13.24 9.60
N ALA A 109 11.00 13.87 8.48
CA ALA A 109 10.03 14.51 7.61
C ALA A 109 10.36 14.28 6.14
N MET A 110 9.31 14.01 5.35
CA MET A 110 9.39 13.50 3.99
C MET A 110 9.12 14.59 2.95
N LYS A 111 9.76 14.45 1.79
CA LYS A 111 9.44 15.27 0.62
C LYS A 111 8.10 14.84 0.02
N LEU A 112 7.22 15.81 -0.25
CA LEU A 112 5.92 15.56 -0.87
C LEU A 112 6.01 15.60 -2.39
N THR A 113 5.24 14.73 -3.05
CA THR A 113 5.11 14.67 -4.51
C THR A 113 3.67 14.95 -4.90
N PHE A 114 3.43 16.08 -5.57
CA PHE A 114 2.09 16.56 -5.86
C PHE A 114 1.61 16.21 -7.27
N ARG A 115 0.31 16.00 -7.40
CA ARG A 115 -0.46 16.01 -8.65
C ARG A 115 -1.32 17.27 -8.74
N LYS A 116 -1.69 17.67 -9.96
CA LYS A 116 -2.62 18.77 -10.22
C LYS A 116 -4.07 18.29 -10.20
N ILE A 117 -4.96 19.08 -9.61
CA ILE A 117 -6.40 18.83 -9.54
C ILE A 117 -7.15 20.09 -10.00
N GLY A 118 -8.21 19.91 -10.78
CA GLY A 118 -9.03 21.01 -11.29
C GLY A 118 -8.58 21.51 -12.65
N SER A 119 -8.58 22.83 -12.86
CA SER A 119 -8.39 23.43 -14.19
C SER A 119 -7.08 23.07 -14.90
N ASP A 120 -6.03 22.71 -14.16
CA ASP A 120 -4.72 22.31 -14.68
C ASP A 120 -4.42 20.82 -14.49
N ALA A 121 -5.43 20.01 -14.13
CA ALA A 121 -5.28 18.58 -13.96
C ALA A 121 -4.95 17.87 -15.28
N GLU A 122 -4.21 16.77 -15.15
CA GLU A 122 -4.04 15.80 -16.23
C GLU A 122 -5.24 14.84 -16.25
N PRO A 123 -5.76 14.44 -17.43
CA PRO A 123 -6.87 13.50 -17.51
C PRO A 123 -6.44 12.11 -17.03
N GLU A 124 -7.28 11.46 -16.24
CA GLU A 124 -7.11 10.07 -15.79
C GLU A 124 -7.33 9.07 -16.93
N SER A 125 -8.26 9.41 -17.82
CA SER A 125 -8.51 8.66 -19.04
C SER A 125 -9.02 9.59 -20.13
N VAL A 126 -8.68 9.29 -21.37
CA VAL A 126 -9.13 10.04 -22.55
C VAL A 126 -9.96 9.11 -23.43
N SER A 127 -11.11 9.59 -23.86
CA SER A 127 -11.96 8.87 -24.82
C SER A 127 -12.31 9.80 -25.99
N GLY A 128 -12.20 9.27 -27.20
CA GLY A 128 -12.62 9.95 -28.42
C GLY A 128 -13.92 9.36 -28.91
N ASP A 129 -14.91 10.22 -29.19
CA ASP A 129 -16.11 9.80 -29.90
C ASP A 129 -15.88 9.97 -31.41
N ALA A 130 -15.83 8.83 -32.12
CA ALA A 130 -15.57 8.78 -33.56
C ALA A 130 -16.67 9.47 -34.39
N ASN A 131 -17.88 9.60 -33.86
CA ASN A 131 -19.01 10.19 -34.58
C ASN A 131 -19.09 11.71 -34.42
N SER A 132 -18.67 12.25 -33.27
CA SER A 132 -18.69 13.69 -32.99
C SER A 132 -17.33 14.36 -33.12
N GLY A 133 -16.24 13.59 -33.28
CA GLY A 133 -14.86 14.10 -33.26
C GLY A 133 -14.44 14.70 -31.91
N LYS A 134 -15.27 14.54 -30.87
CA LYS A 134 -15.04 15.13 -29.56
C LYS A 134 -14.11 14.24 -28.74
N VAL A 135 -13.05 14.84 -28.21
CA VAL A 135 -12.14 14.18 -27.27
C VAL A 135 -12.52 14.61 -25.86
N THR A 136 -12.98 13.66 -25.06
CA THR A 136 -13.39 13.88 -23.67
C THR A 136 -12.40 13.26 -22.70
N GLY A 137 -11.99 14.05 -21.71
CA GLY A 137 -11.16 13.60 -20.60
C GLY A 137 -11.99 13.35 -19.34
N VAL A 138 -11.66 12.28 -18.62
CA VAL A 138 -12.12 12.06 -17.24
C VAL A 138 -11.05 12.61 -16.31
N PHE A 139 -11.44 13.44 -15.36
CA PHE A 139 -10.52 14.10 -14.43
C PHE A 139 -10.91 13.81 -12.99
N GLU A 140 -9.93 13.95 -12.09
CA GLU A 140 -10.20 13.95 -10.66
C GLU A 140 -11.13 15.11 -10.28
N LYS A 141 -12.17 14.81 -9.52
CA LYS A 141 -13.13 15.83 -9.05
C LYS A 141 -12.48 16.73 -8.01
N VAL A 142 -12.67 18.04 -8.15
CA VAL A 142 -12.27 18.99 -7.11
C VAL A 142 -13.22 18.84 -5.91
N PRO A 143 -12.70 18.70 -4.67
CA PRO A 143 -13.57 18.69 -3.49
C PRO A 143 -14.37 19.98 -3.33
N ASP A 144 -15.64 19.89 -2.91
CA ASP A 144 -16.56 21.04 -2.84
C ASP A 144 -16.06 22.19 -1.95
N PHE A 145 -15.24 21.87 -0.94
CA PHE A 145 -14.56 22.87 -0.11
C PHE A 145 -13.71 23.83 -0.96
N PHE A 146 -12.91 23.30 -1.88
CA PHE A 146 -12.03 24.11 -2.73
C PHE A 146 -12.78 24.82 -3.86
N LYS A 147 -13.92 24.27 -4.31
CA LYS A 147 -14.79 24.97 -5.26
C LYS A 147 -15.28 26.30 -4.70
N ARG A 148 -15.63 26.34 -3.41
CA ARG A 148 -16.02 27.58 -2.71
C ARG A 148 -14.87 28.57 -2.55
N LEU A 149 -13.63 28.09 -2.60
CA LEU A 149 -12.42 28.92 -2.53
C LEU A 149 -11.93 29.41 -3.91
N GLY A 150 -12.67 29.12 -4.98
CA GLY A 150 -12.37 29.59 -6.33
C GLY A 150 -11.54 28.64 -7.20
N VAL A 151 -11.40 27.37 -6.80
CA VAL A 151 -10.87 26.30 -7.67
C VAL A 151 -11.99 25.80 -8.56
N ALA A 152 -11.70 25.54 -9.83
CA ALA A 152 -12.69 24.98 -10.76
C ALA A 152 -12.33 23.56 -11.19
N ASP A 153 -13.36 22.79 -11.54
CA ASP A 153 -13.18 21.49 -12.19
C ASP A 153 -12.48 21.65 -13.55
N ALA A 154 -11.78 20.59 -13.96
CA ALA A 154 -11.15 20.51 -15.28
C ALA A 154 -12.22 20.57 -16.39
N ASN A 155 -11.85 21.14 -17.54
CA ASN A 155 -12.72 21.11 -18.71
C ASN A 155 -12.74 19.71 -19.31
N THR A 156 -13.91 19.07 -19.34
CA THR A 156 -14.08 17.72 -19.91
C THR A 156 -13.78 17.68 -21.41
N ASN A 157 -13.92 18.81 -22.11
CA ASN A 157 -13.53 18.94 -23.51
C ASN A 157 -12.06 19.35 -23.60
N LEU A 158 -11.20 18.41 -24.02
CA LEU A 158 -9.75 18.62 -24.09
C LEU A 158 -9.32 19.58 -25.21
N LEU A 159 -10.21 19.82 -26.19
CA LEU A 159 -9.99 20.75 -27.30
C LEU A 159 -10.65 22.12 -27.09
N GLY A 160 -11.35 22.32 -25.97
CA GLY A 160 -11.99 23.59 -25.64
C GLY A 160 -11.01 24.60 -25.01
N ASP A 161 -11.42 25.87 -24.99
CA ASP A 161 -10.63 26.92 -24.36
C ASP A 161 -10.32 26.60 -22.89
N LYS A 162 -9.07 26.81 -22.49
CA LYS A 162 -8.64 26.68 -21.10
C LYS A 162 -9.29 27.81 -20.30
N ALA A 163 -9.91 27.47 -19.17
CA ALA A 163 -10.51 28.48 -18.31
C ALA A 163 -9.42 29.42 -17.78
N GLU A 164 -9.33 30.63 -18.33
CA GLU A 164 -8.48 31.69 -17.81
C GLU A 164 -9.02 32.13 -16.45
N THR A 165 -8.14 32.21 -15.45
CA THR A 165 -8.36 32.83 -14.13
C THR A 165 -9.10 32.02 -13.04
N LYS A 166 -8.63 30.82 -12.71
CA LYS A 166 -9.07 30.08 -11.51
C LYS A 166 -7.90 29.64 -10.62
N ARG A 167 -8.13 29.57 -9.30
CA ARG A 167 -7.11 29.11 -8.35
C ARG A 167 -6.69 27.68 -8.68
N LEU A 168 -5.40 27.41 -8.53
CA LEU A 168 -4.83 26.08 -8.78
C LEU A 168 -4.84 25.26 -7.49
N LEU A 169 -4.99 23.95 -7.66
CA LEU A 169 -5.02 22.99 -6.55
C LEU A 169 -4.06 21.85 -6.85
N LEU A 170 -3.15 21.61 -5.91
CA LEU A 170 -2.28 20.45 -5.92
C LEU A 170 -2.70 19.48 -4.80
N ALA A 171 -2.47 18.19 -5.00
CA ALA A 171 -2.72 17.18 -3.98
C ALA A 171 -1.60 16.14 -3.91
N CYS A 172 -1.39 15.57 -2.74
CA CYS A 172 -0.43 14.50 -2.50
C CYS A 172 -1.02 13.55 -1.46
N ASP A 173 -0.96 12.25 -1.74
CA ASP A 173 -1.47 11.23 -0.82
C ASP A 173 -0.33 10.63 -0.02
N VAL A 174 -0.49 10.59 1.30
CA VAL A 174 0.43 9.97 2.25
C VAL A 174 -0.10 8.59 2.61
N VAL A 175 0.70 7.57 2.33
CA VAL A 175 0.30 6.16 2.39
C VAL A 175 1.25 5.42 3.32
N LEU A 176 0.68 4.62 4.21
CA LEU A 176 1.40 3.67 5.03
C LEU A 176 1.43 2.32 4.32
N ASN A 177 2.63 1.82 4.08
CA ASN A 177 2.92 0.51 3.53
C ASN A 177 3.39 -0.41 4.67
N GLN A 178 2.73 -1.55 4.81
CA GLN A 178 3.15 -2.60 5.72
C GLN A 178 3.60 -3.80 4.88
N PRO A 179 4.91 -4.09 4.84
CA PRO A 179 5.41 -5.28 4.17
C PRO A 179 4.83 -6.54 4.81
N ARG A 180 4.52 -7.53 3.98
CA ARG A 180 4.04 -8.84 4.41
C ARG A 180 4.53 -9.95 3.51
N VAL A 181 4.34 -11.19 3.95
CA VAL A 181 4.54 -12.37 3.10
C VAL A 181 3.52 -12.31 1.95
N SER A 182 4.00 -12.55 0.73
CA SER A 182 3.17 -12.69 -0.47
C SER A 182 3.34 -14.06 -1.09
N LEU A 183 2.33 -14.49 -1.83
CA LEU A 183 2.42 -15.67 -2.67
C LEU A 183 3.12 -15.36 -3.99
N THR A 184 3.84 -16.36 -4.50
CA THR A 184 4.52 -16.32 -5.80
C THR A 184 4.28 -17.64 -6.50
N ASN A 185 3.99 -17.61 -7.81
CA ASN A 185 3.91 -18.82 -8.62
C ASN A 185 5.07 -18.83 -9.62
N GLU A 186 5.82 -19.92 -9.66
CA GLU A 186 6.73 -20.22 -10.76
C GLU A 186 6.00 -21.14 -11.74
N ILE A 187 5.88 -20.70 -13.00
CA ILE A 187 5.18 -21.42 -14.05
C ILE A 187 6.22 -21.95 -15.02
N ASP A 188 6.41 -23.27 -15.02
CA ASP A 188 7.29 -23.98 -15.93
C ASP A 188 6.46 -24.61 -17.05
N ILE A 189 6.64 -24.12 -18.27
CA ILE A 189 6.00 -24.67 -19.46
C ILE A 189 7.05 -25.52 -20.19
N SER A 190 6.87 -26.84 -20.14
CA SER A 190 7.77 -27.78 -20.84
C SER A 190 7.03 -28.50 -21.97
N ALA A 191 7.67 -28.58 -23.13
CA ALA A 191 7.17 -29.38 -24.24
C ALA A 191 7.55 -30.84 -23.98
N ALA A 192 6.58 -31.65 -23.55
CA ALA A 192 6.81 -33.06 -23.27
C ALA A 192 6.80 -33.91 -24.56
N SER A 193 6.14 -33.43 -25.63
CA SER A 193 6.18 -34.05 -26.97
C SER A 193 5.57 -33.13 -28.06
N VAL A 194 5.52 -33.60 -29.32
CA VAL A 194 4.96 -32.87 -30.50
C VAL A 194 3.48 -32.47 -30.33
N GLN A 195 2.74 -33.06 -29.38
CA GLN A 195 1.33 -32.76 -29.15
C GLN A 195 0.95 -32.51 -27.67
N THR A 196 1.93 -32.53 -26.75
CA THR A 196 1.65 -32.30 -25.33
C THR A 196 2.54 -31.21 -24.73
N THR A 197 1.88 -30.20 -24.18
CA THR A 197 2.49 -29.17 -23.33
C THR A 197 2.20 -29.52 -21.88
N LEU A 198 3.25 -29.72 -21.09
CA LEU A 198 3.13 -29.90 -19.65
C LEU A 198 3.35 -28.53 -19.00
N VAL A 199 2.32 -28.05 -18.31
CA VAL A 199 2.39 -26.84 -17.49
C VAL A 199 2.54 -27.28 -16.05
N SER A 200 3.70 -26.99 -15.45
CA SER A 200 3.95 -27.21 -14.02
C SER A 200 3.87 -25.88 -13.30
N ILE A 201 3.13 -25.85 -12.20
CA ILE A 201 2.91 -24.63 -11.42
C ILE A 201 3.38 -24.92 -10.01
N ASN A 202 4.43 -24.21 -9.60
CA ASN A 202 5.05 -24.35 -8.29
C ASN A 202 4.64 -23.15 -7.43
N PRO A 203 3.64 -23.30 -6.54
CA PRO A 203 3.27 -22.25 -5.60
C PRO A 203 4.35 -22.12 -4.53
N GLY A 204 4.73 -20.88 -4.25
CA GLY A 204 5.72 -20.51 -3.27
C GLY A 204 5.32 -19.25 -2.50
N PHE A 205 6.19 -18.83 -1.60
CA PHE A 205 6.01 -17.60 -0.84
C PHE A 205 7.29 -16.76 -0.84
N SER A 206 7.12 -15.45 -0.87
CA SER A 206 8.20 -14.49 -0.73
C SER A 206 8.07 -13.78 0.62
N ILE A 207 9.15 -13.82 1.41
CA ILE A 207 9.24 -13.12 2.69
C ILE A 207 9.99 -11.80 2.47
N PRO A 208 9.40 -10.65 2.83
CA PRO A 208 10.09 -9.37 2.69
C PRO A 208 11.27 -9.30 3.67
N LYS A 209 12.39 -8.75 3.18
CA LYS A 209 13.63 -8.56 3.98
C LYS A 209 13.43 -7.62 5.17
N ASP A 210 12.55 -6.65 5.00
CA ASP A 210 12.15 -5.70 6.04
C ASP A 210 10.64 -5.81 6.25
N ARG A 211 10.23 -6.06 7.49
CA ARG A 211 8.84 -6.22 7.90
C ARG A 211 8.28 -4.98 8.58
N GLU A 212 9.07 -3.92 8.67
CA GLU A 212 8.67 -2.75 9.41
C GLU A 212 7.80 -1.80 8.57
N PRO A 213 6.83 -1.12 9.21
CA PRO A 213 5.94 -0.16 8.55
C PRO A 213 6.73 0.98 7.91
N LYS A 214 6.38 1.35 6.67
CA LYS A 214 6.99 2.46 5.93
C LYS A 214 5.94 3.45 5.45
N VAL A 215 6.18 4.75 5.62
CA VAL A 215 5.32 5.79 5.06
C VAL A 215 5.95 6.33 3.78
N ILE A 216 5.13 6.45 2.74
CA ILE A 216 5.52 6.98 1.43
C ILE A 216 4.59 8.12 1.02
N SER A 217 5.13 9.05 0.23
CA SER A 217 4.37 10.07 -0.47
C SER A 217 4.13 9.60 -1.89
N THR A 218 2.87 9.62 -2.33
CA THR A 218 2.47 9.24 -3.68
C THR A 218 1.62 10.35 -4.29
N PRO A 219 1.73 10.60 -5.61
CA PRO A 219 0.89 11.59 -6.27
C PRO A 219 -0.58 11.27 -6.10
N LYS A 220 -1.00 10.01 -6.31
CA LYS A 220 -2.38 9.53 -6.11
C LYS A 220 -2.36 8.13 -5.53
N PHE A 221 -3.12 7.90 -4.47
CA PHE A 221 -3.33 6.56 -3.91
C PHE A 221 -4.42 5.83 -4.70
N LEU A 222 -4.03 4.71 -5.30
CA LEU A 222 -4.95 3.75 -5.89
C LEU A 222 -4.94 2.48 -5.02
N PRO A 223 -6.07 2.10 -4.41
CA PRO A 223 -6.11 0.88 -3.63
C PRO A 223 -5.81 -0.31 -4.57
N ILE A 224 -4.99 -1.24 -4.08
CA ILE A 224 -4.73 -2.49 -4.78
C ILE A 224 -6.08 -3.20 -4.96
N SER A 225 -6.46 -3.42 -6.22
CA SER A 225 -7.72 -4.07 -6.58
C SER A 225 -7.67 -5.53 -6.17
N ASP A 226 -8.70 -5.98 -5.45
CA ASP A 226 -8.90 -7.40 -5.13
C ASP A 226 -9.71 -8.13 -6.21
N ALA A 227 -10.03 -7.46 -7.33
CA ALA A 227 -10.85 -8.03 -8.38
C ALA A 227 -10.08 -9.13 -9.12
N VAL A 228 -10.40 -10.38 -8.76
CA VAL A 228 -10.01 -11.56 -9.51
C VAL A 228 -10.69 -11.52 -10.88
N ILE A 229 -9.90 -11.49 -11.95
CA ILE A 229 -10.43 -11.74 -13.30
C ILE A 229 -10.43 -13.24 -13.58
N PHE A 230 -11.39 -13.70 -14.39
CA PHE A 230 -11.49 -15.12 -14.77
C PHE A 230 -10.18 -15.65 -15.38
N ALA A 231 -9.44 -14.81 -16.10
CA ALA A 231 -8.12 -15.13 -16.64
C ALA A 231 -7.10 -15.48 -15.55
N ASP A 232 -7.14 -14.86 -14.37
CA ASP A 232 -6.22 -15.19 -13.27
C ASP A 232 -6.52 -16.57 -12.66
N ILE A 233 -7.79 -17.01 -12.73
CA ILE A 233 -8.18 -18.38 -12.34
C ILE A 233 -7.65 -19.36 -13.38
N PHE A 234 -7.87 -19.06 -14.66
CA PHE A 234 -7.58 -19.98 -15.76
C PHE A 234 -6.08 -20.12 -16.06
N PHE A 235 -5.31 -19.04 -15.91
CA PHE A 235 -3.85 -19.04 -16.04
C PHE A 235 -3.14 -19.19 -14.70
N GLU A 236 -3.88 -19.46 -13.62
CA GLU A 236 -3.32 -19.71 -12.29
C GLU A 236 -2.30 -18.64 -11.85
N ARG A 237 -2.53 -17.39 -12.28
CA ARG A 237 -1.61 -16.28 -12.08
C ARG A 237 -2.00 -15.53 -10.82
N PHE A 238 -1.33 -15.84 -9.72
CA PHE A 238 -1.51 -15.11 -8.47
C PHE A 238 -0.47 -14.02 -8.32
N VAL A 239 -0.85 -12.80 -8.66
CA VAL A 239 -0.07 -11.62 -8.33
C VAL A 239 -0.57 -11.12 -6.97
N ASP A 240 -0.02 -11.68 -5.91
CA ASP A 240 -0.23 -11.16 -4.56
C ASP A 240 0.79 -10.04 -4.28
N SER A 241 0.33 -8.90 -3.77
CA SER A 241 1.23 -7.81 -3.44
C SER A 241 1.98 -8.10 -2.15
N ALA A 242 3.31 -7.91 -2.15
CA ALA A 242 4.17 -8.07 -0.97
C ALA A 242 3.97 -6.99 0.11
N GLN A 243 3.00 -6.10 -0.06
CA GLN A 243 2.73 -5.00 0.87
C GLN A 243 1.25 -4.69 0.93
N ASP A 244 0.76 -4.41 2.13
CA ASP A 244 -0.56 -3.84 2.34
C ASP A 244 -0.43 -2.33 2.52
N GLN A 245 -1.39 -1.59 1.98
CA GLN A 245 -1.36 -0.14 1.98
C GLN A 245 -2.61 0.44 2.61
N ILE A 246 -2.45 1.50 3.41
CA ILE A 246 -3.56 2.30 3.92
C ILE A 246 -3.28 3.79 3.71
N HIS A 247 -4.31 4.50 3.24
CA HIS A 247 -4.24 5.94 3.01
C HIS A 247 -4.37 6.68 4.34
N LEU A 248 -3.30 7.34 4.79
CA LEU A 248 -3.27 8.10 6.04
C LEU A 248 -3.94 9.47 5.88
N SER A 249 -3.52 10.25 4.87
CA SER A 249 -4.08 11.58 4.59
C SER A 249 -3.80 12.04 3.17
N THR A 250 -4.64 12.95 2.67
CA THR A 250 -4.34 13.76 1.49
C THR A 250 -3.91 15.17 1.92
N VAL A 251 -2.75 15.60 1.45
CA VAL A 251 -2.26 16.98 1.60
C VAL A 251 -2.59 17.75 0.33
N TYR A 252 -3.44 18.75 0.45
CA TYR A 252 -3.77 19.70 -0.60
C TYR A 252 -2.92 20.96 -0.46
N LEU A 253 -2.46 21.53 -1.57
CA LEU A 253 -1.91 22.89 -1.61
C LEU A 253 -2.80 23.75 -2.49
N LEU A 254 -3.31 24.85 -1.93
CA LEU A 254 -4.12 25.82 -2.63
C LEU A 254 -3.25 27.01 -3.03
N SER A 255 -3.33 27.41 -4.30
CA SER A 255 -2.60 28.58 -4.78
C SER A 255 -3.13 29.88 -4.16
N PRO A 256 -2.30 30.93 -4.05
CA PRO A 256 -2.79 32.29 -3.78
C PRO A 256 -3.74 32.76 -4.90
N LEU A 257 -4.43 33.88 -4.66
CA LEU A 257 -5.25 34.53 -5.68
C LEU A 257 -4.36 34.95 -6.87
N LEU A 258 -4.86 34.70 -8.08
CA LEU A 258 -4.18 35.02 -9.32
C LEU A 258 -4.01 36.55 -9.52
N PRO A 259 -3.03 36.99 -10.33
CA PRO A 259 -2.12 36.16 -11.14
C PRO A 259 -0.89 35.66 -10.35
N LEU A 260 -0.56 34.37 -10.51
CA LEU A 260 0.74 33.83 -10.09
C LEU A 260 1.79 34.21 -11.14
N GLN A 261 2.93 34.76 -10.70
CA GLN A 261 4.07 35.03 -11.59
C GLN A 261 4.67 33.74 -12.15
N ASP A 262 4.77 32.69 -11.33
CA ASP A 262 5.19 31.35 -11.72
C ASP A 262 4.38 30.29 -10.98
N PRO A 263 3.56 29.46 -11.65
CA PRO A 263 2.86 28.33 -11.05
C PRO A 263 3.78 27.24 -10.49
N ALA A 264 5.05 27.20 -10.91
CA ALA A 264 6.04 26.27 -10.39
C ALA A 264 6.66 26.73 -9.07
N ASP A 265 6.60 28.04 -8.77
CA ASP A 265 6.96 28.52 -7.45
C ASP A 265 5.84 28.20 -6.46
N LEU A 266 6.13 27.24 -5.58
CA LEU A 266 5.21 26.82 -4.53
C LEU A 266 5.29 27.71 -3.29
N SER A 267 6.07 28.80 -3.34
CA SER A 267 6.10 29.81 -2.29
C SER A 267 4.74 30.51 -2.19
N GLY A 268 4.21 30.65 -0.97
CA GLY A 268 2.91 31.28 -0.74
C GLY A 268 1.67 30.40 -0.99
N TRP A 269 1.85 29.13 -1.37
CA TRP A 269 0.74 28.18 -1.41
C TRP A 269 0.29 27.82 0.01
N GLN A 270 -1.02 27.65 0.22
CA GLN A 270 -1.58 27.33 1.52
C GLN A 270 -1.88 25.83 1.65
N PRO A 271 -1.35 25.14 2.67
CA PRO A 271 -1.61 23.72 2.86
C PRO A 271 -2.95 23.48 3.56
N TYR A 272 -3.67 22.46 3.10
CA TYR A 272 -4.89 21.93 3.70
C TYR A 272 -4.75 20.41 3.79
N ILE A 273 -5.07 19.81 4.93
CA ILE A 273 -4.83 18.38 5.15
C ILE A 273 -6.15 17.69 5.45
N GLN A 274 -6.51 16.72 4.61
CA GLN A 274 -7.63 15.83 4.85
C GLN A 274 -7.10 14.54 5.44
N TYR A 275 -7.36 14.36 6.73
CA TYR A 275 -7.02 13.13 7.42
C TYR A 275 -8.03 12.02 7.16
N ARG A 276 -7.52 10.80 6.98
CA ARG A 276 -8.33 9.58 6.92
C ARG A 276 -8.07 8.66 8.11
N CYS A 277 -6.85 8.67 8.65
CA CYS A 277 -6.47 7.91 9.83
C CYS A 277 -5.89 8.82 10.91
N HIS A 278 -6.38 8.65 12.15
CA HIS A 278 -5.90 9.36 13.33
C HIS A 278 -5.51 8.41 14.48
N HIS A 279 -5.61 7.10 14.30
CA HIS A 279 -5.42 6.14 15.38
C HIS A 279 -4.14 5.33 15.17
N ASN A 280 -3.56 4.83 16.26
CA ASN A 280 -2.55 3.80 16.13
C ASN A 280 -3.18 2.58 15.44
N LEU A 281 -2.37 1.87 14.68
CA LEU A 281 -2.83 0.78 13.84
C LEU A 281 -2.29 -0.55 14.35
N VAL A 282 -3.10 -1.59 14.19
CA VAL A 282 -2.67 -2.98 14.28
C VAL A 282 -2.87 -3.59 12.90
N HIS A 283 -1.81 -4.18 12.36
CA HIS A 283 -1.86 -4.92 11.12
C HIS A 283 -1.80 -6.41 11.41
N ALA A 284 -2.77 -7.16 10.87
CA ALA A 284 -2.79 -8.61 10.95
C ALA A 284 -3.03 -9.19 9.57
N THR A 285 -2.18 -10.13 9.17
CA THR A 285 -2.35 -10.95 7.96
C THR A 285 -3.21 -12.17 8.26
N LYS A 286 -3.88 -12.70 7.23
CA LYS A 286 -4.52 -14.01 7.37
C LYS A 286 -3.45 -15.06 7.68
N GLN A 287 -3.74 -15.91 8.66
CA GLN A 287 -2.93 -17.08 8.90
C GLN A 287 -3.20 -18.10 7.79
N ILE A 288 -2.16 -18.68 7.21
CA ILE A 288 -2.30 -19.86 6.36
C ILE A 288 -2.73 -20.98 7.30
N GLU A 289 -3.97 -21.44 7.19
CA GLU A 289 -4.44 -22.58 7.98
C GLU A 289 -3.58 -23.79 7.63
N GLN A 290 -3.16 -24.52 8.67
CA GLN A 290 -2.39 -25.74 8.50
C GLN A 290 -3.25 -26.72 7.72
N ARG A 291 -2.70 -27.28 6.62
CA ARG A 291 -3.38 -28.16 5.67
C ARG A 291 -4.30 -29.15 6.40
N GLN A 292 -5.61 -29.01 6.24
CA GLN A 292 -6.52 -30.07 6.68
C GLN A 292 -6.28 -31.27 5.77
N GLU A 293 -5.99 -32.43 6.35
CA GLU A 293 -5.89 -33.67 5.58
C GLU A 293 -7.23 -33.93 4.91
N PHE A 294 -7.27 -33.77 3.58
CA PHE A 294 -8.46 -34.05 2.79
C PHE A 294 -8.77 -35.55 2.87
N GLN A 295 -10.01 -35.90 3.19
CA GLN A 295 -10.49 -37.28 3.10
C GLN A 295 -10.72 -37.57 1.61
N PRO A 296 -9.87 -38.39 0.94
CA PRO A 296 -10.01 -38.63 -0.49
C PRO A 296 -11.37 -39.22 -0.81
N LEU A 297 -11.95 -38.86 -1.96
CA LEU A 297 -13.15 -39.51 -2.48
C LEU A 297 -12.84 -40.99 -2.70
N LYS A 298 -13.51 -41.85 -1.94
CA LYS A 298 -13.44 -43.31 -2.06
C LYS A 298 -14.72 -43.81 -2.68
N LEU A 299 -14.62 -44.43 -3.84
CA LEU A 299 -15.74 -45.06 -4.51
C LEU A 299 -15.59 -46.57 -4.33
N VAL A 300 -16.25 -47.10 -3.30
CA VAL A 300 -16.25 -48.54 -3.02
C VAL A 300 -17.32 -49.18 -3.88
N VAL A 301 -16.91 -49.80 -4.99
CA VAL A 301 -17.83 -50.54 -5.86
C VAL A 301 -17.82 -52.01 -5.44
N PRO A 302 -18.91 -52.52 -4.84
CA PRO A 302 -19.01 -53.95 -4.61
C PRO A 302 -19.25 -54.62 -5.97
N LEU A 303 -18.38 -55.56 -6.35
CA LEU A 303 -18.61 -56.63 -7.36
C LEU A 303 -18.24 -56.42 -8.84
N ALA A 304 -17.27 -55.58 -9.22
CA ALA A 304 -16.68 -55.64 -10.57
C ALA A 304 -15.22 -56.10 -10.52
N GLY A 305 -15.02 -57.42 -10.66
CA GLY A 305 -13.77 -58.16 -10.44
C GLY A 305 -12.48 -57.45 -10.83
N GLY A 306 -11.72 -57.01 -9.81
CA GLY A 306 -10.26 -56.85 -9.74
C GLY A 306 -9.53 -55.90 -10.71
N LEU A 307 -9.99 -55.77 -11.95
CA LEU A 307 -9.32 -55.03 -13.03
C LEU A 307 -9.86 -53.60 -13.17
N ALA A 308 -11.11 -53.35 -12.76
CA ALA A 308 -11.68 -52.00 -12.78
C ALA A 308 -11.20 -51.15 -11.60
N GLN A 309 -10.89 -51.79 -10.46
CA GLN A 309 -10.49 -51.08 -9.23
C GLN A 309 -9.21 -50.25 -9.41
N PRO A 310 -8.12 -50.73 -10.04
CA PRO A 310 -6.92 -49.92 -10.26
C PRO A 310 -7.15 -48.72 -11.18
N ILE A 311 -8.01 -48.84 -12.19
CA ILE A 311 -8.34 -47.75 -13.12
C ILE A 311 -9.19 -46.69 -12.41
N ILE A 312 -10.17 -47.12 -11.62
CA ILE A 312 -11.02 -46.25 -10.81
C ILE A 312 -10.17 -45.53 -9.76
N ASP A 313 -9.29 -46.25 -9.06
CA ASP A 313 -8.38 -45.66 -8.07
C ASP A 313 -7.40 -44.67 -8.71
N TYR A 314 -6.93 -44.93 -9.93
CA TYR A 314 -6.08 -44.00 -10.69
C TYR A 314 -6.82 -42.71 -11.08
N ILE A 315 -8.01 -42.83 -11.66
CA ILE A 315 -8.84 -41.67 -12.05
C ILE A 315 -9.29 -40.88 -10.82
N LEU A 316 -9.62 -41.54 -9.72
CA LEU A 316 -9.97 -40.89 -8.46
C LEU A 316 -8.74 -40.25 -7.79
N ALA A 317 -7.56 -40.85 -7.88
CA ALA A 317 -6.33 -40.25 -7.39
C ALA A 317 -6.01 -38.94 -8.13
N GLU A 318 -6.16 -38.93 -9.45
CA GLU A 318 -5.97 -37.74 -10.27
C GLU A 318 -7.01 -36.65 -9.95
N ASN A 319 -8.29 -36.99 -9.89
CA ASN A 319 -9.34 -36.04 -9.52
C ASN A 319 -9.22 -35.52 -8.07
N ASN A 320 -8.83 -36.37 -7.12
CA ASN A 320 -8.57 -35.96 -5.74
C ASN A 320 -7.34 -35.04 -5.67
N PHE A 321 -6.30 -35.32 -6.45
CA PHE A 321 -5.12 -34.45 -6.54
C PHE A 321 -5.49 -33.08 -7.13
N PHE A 322 -6.26 -33.03 -8.22
CA PHE A 322 -6.73 -31.76 -8.80
C PHE A 322 -7.69 -31.01 -7.88
N ALA A 323 -8.63 -31.69 -7.23
CA ALA A 323 -9.56 -31.07 -6.30
C ALA A 323 -8.85 -30.53 -5.06
N GLN A 324 -7.85 -31.26 -4.54
CA GLN A 324 -7.04 -30.82 -3.41
C GLN A 324 -6.14 -29.65 -3.80
N ALA A 325 -5.47 -29.73 -4.95
CA ALA A 325 -4.66 -28.64 -5.48
C ALA A 325 -5.51 -27.39 -5.67
N ALA A 326 -6.72 -27.50 -6.25
CA ALA A 326 -7.66 -26.41 -6.47
C ALA A 326 -8.21 -25.79 -5.17
N LEU A 327 -8.47 -26.61 -4.14
CA LEU A 327 -8.94 -26.14 -2.84
C LEU A 327 -7.82 -25.46 -2.04
N ASP A 328 -6.62 -26.04 -2.05
CA ASP A 328 -5.40 -25.41 -1.50
C ASP A 328 -5.13 -24.08 -2.24
N PHE A 329 -5.35 -24.05 -3.57
CA PHE A 329 -5.30 -22.84 -4.42
C PHE A 329 -6.32 -21.78 -4.02
N TYR A 330 -7.54 -22.18 -3.71
CA TYR A 330 -8.64 -21.28 -3.36
C TYR A 330 -8.47 -20.68 -1.96
N GLN A 331 -7.99 -21.48 -1.02
CA GLN A 331 -7.78 -21.06 0.38
C GLN A 331 -6.56 -20.14 0.54
N GLN A 332 -5.49 -20.36 -0.23
CA GLN A 332 -4.25 -19.58 -0.11
C GLN A 332 -4.30 -18.25 -0.89
N ARG A 333 -5.27 -18.08 -1.79
CA ARG A 333 -5.31 -17.07 -2.86
C ARG A 333 -5.00 -15.61 -2.53
N ASN A 334 -5.16 -15.17 -1.28
CA ASN A 334 -4.77 -13.81 -0.87
C ASN A 334 -4.41 -13.74 0.61
N LEU A 335 -3.13 -13.42 0.91
CA LEU A 335 -2.60 -13.22 2.26
C LEU A 335 -2.73 -11.78 2.76
N ARG A 336 -3.48 -10.93 2.04
CA ARG A 336 -3.75 -9.53 2.40
C ARG A 336 -4.18 -9.40 3.84
N GLY A 337 -3.40 -8.61 4.57
CA GLY A 337 -3.71 -8.21 5.92
C GLY A 337 -4.69 -7.05 5.97
N LYS A 338 -5.24 -6.87 7.16
CA LYS A 338 -6.15 -5.77 7.48
C LYS A 338 -5.51 -4.89 8.54
N PHE A 339 -5.74 -3.59 8.40
CA PHE A 339 -5.42 -2.61 9.43
C PHE A 339 -6.63 -2.41 10.33
N TYR A 340 -6.40 -2.44 11.64
CA TYR A 340 -7.38 -2.18 12.67
C TYR A 340 -6.94 -0.92 13.43
N ALA A 341 -7.86 0.03 13.60
CA ALA A 341 -7.63 1.16 14.47
C ALA A 341 -7.71 0.70 15.92
N VAL A 342 -6.77 1.16 16.75
CA VAL A 342 -6.77 0.93 18.19
C VAL A 342 -7.06 2.23 18.92
#